data_AF-A0A3C1L9Z2-F1
#
_entry.id   AF-A0A3C1L9Z2-F1
#
_cell.length_a   1.000
_cell.length_b   1.000
_cell.length_c   1.000
_cell.angle_alpha   90.00
_cell.angle_beta   90.00
_cell.angle_gamma   90.00
#
_symmetry.space_group_name_H-M   'P 1'
#
loop_
_entity.id
_entity.type
_entity.pdbx_description
1 polymer ?
#
loop_
_entity_poly.entity_id
_entity_poly.type
_entity_poly.pdbx_seq_one_letter_code
_entity_poly.pdbx_strand_id
1 'polypeptide(L)'
;PDDVRLKKTVGRMATYLQGYGDLMVSTNHWDPAVLERFRRDPFVAGFRGAIDNTATTSELEHVATLIPSEWLAAAGLGTPAECADAVLRQMDLGADSVIIHGATPAELAPMVHA
;
A
#
# COMPACT_ATOMS: atom_id res chain seq x y z
N PRO A 1 -7.50 -10.57 -9.52
CA PRO A 1 -8.34 -11.12 -8.44
C PRO A 1 -8.38 -10.16 -7.26
N ASP A 2 -9.53 -9.99 -6.61
CA ASP A 2 -9.71 -8.98 -5.55
C ASP A 2 -8.85 -9.26 -4.31
N ASP A 3 -8.67 -10.53 -3.96
CA ASP A 3 -7.78 -11.02 -2.91
C ASP A 3 -6.31 -10.64 -3.17
N VAL A 4 -5.83 -10.83 -4.40
CA VAL A 4 -4.47 -10.43 -4.81
C VAL A 4 -4.32 -8.91 -4.76
N ARG A 5 -5.34 -8.16 -5.17
CA ARG A 5 -5.33 -6.69 -5.09
C ARG A 5 -5.20 -6.25 -3.64
N LEU A 6 -6.05 -6.78 -2.75
CA LEU A 6 -6.08 -6.42 -1.33
C LEU A 6 -4.75 -6.73 -0.64
N LYS A 7 -4.14 -7.89 -0.95
CA LYS A 7 -2.81 -8.25 -0.47
C LYS A 7 -1.73 -7.26 -0.93
N LYS A 8 -1.75 -6.88 -2.21
CA LYS A 8 -0.76 -5.97 -2.81
C LYS A 8 -0.96 -4.49 -2.42
N THR A 9 -2.15 -4.09 -2.00
CA THR A 9 -2.44 -2.71 -1.55
C THR A 9 -2.47 -2.62 -0.02
N VAL A 10 -3.58 -3.05 0.60
CA VAL A 10 -3.83 -2.95 2.03
C VAL A 10 -2.79 -3.72 2.82
N GLY A 11 -2.50 -4.97 2.43
CA GLY A 11 -1.50 -5.77 3.12
C GLY A 11 -0.12 -5.11 3.13
N ARG A 12 0.30 -4.56 1.98
CA ARG A 12 1.61 -3.92 1.84
C ARG A 12 1.69 -2.63 2.65
N MET A 13 0.67 -1.78 2.57
CA MET A 13 0.57 -0.57 3.40
C MET A 13 0.62 -0.93 4.89
N ALA A 14 -0.18 -1.90 5.32
CA ALA A 14 -0.22 -2.34 6.72
C ALA A 14 1.16 -2.82 7.21
N THR A 15 1.88 -3.57 6.37
CA THR A 15 3.25 -4.02 6.67
C THR A 15 4.22 -2.85 6.80
N TYR A 16 4.10 -1.82 5.97
CA TYR A 16 4.90 -0.61 6.14
C TYR A 16 4.53 0.19 7.40
N LEU A 17 3.25 0.26 7.75
CA LEU A 17 2.81 0.89 9.00
C LEU A 17 3.31 0.13 10.25
N GLN A 18 3.45 -1.20 10.17
CA GLN A 18 4.08 -2.01 11.22
C GLN A 18 5.57 -1.69 11.39
N GLY A 19 6.33 -1.59 10.30
CA GLY A 19 7.79 -1.43 10.34
C GLY A 19 8.29 0.03 10.43
N TYR A 20 7.67 0.93 9.68
CA TYR A 20 8.12 2.32 9.46
C TYR A 20 7.01 3.36 9.67
N GLY A 21 5.93 3.00 10.37
CA GLY A 21 4.71 3.83 10.47
C GLY A 21 4.96 5.28 10.87
N ASP A 22 5.78 5.53 11.90
CA ASP A 22 6.05 6.89 12.37
C ASP A 22 6.79 7.74 11.32
N LEU A 23 7.75 7.13 10.62
CA LEU A 23 8.48 7.79 9.53
C LEU A 23 7.53 8.10 8.36
N MET A 24 6.69 7.15 7.95
CA MET A 24 5.73 7.37 6.88
C MET A 24 4.73 8.47 7.21
N VAL A 25 4.12 8.42 8.39
CA VAL A 25 3.13 9.41 8.82
C VAL A 25 3.75 10.81 8.89
N SER A 26 4.92 10.94 9.52
CA SER A 26 5.59 12.24 9.62
C SER A 26 6.03 12.80 8.27
N THR A 27 6.57 11.96 7.39
CA THR A 27 7.06 12.35 6.06
C THR A 27 5.93 12.82 5.15
N ASN A 28 4.78 12.14 5.21
CA ASN A 28 3.61 12.47 4.38
C ASN A 28 2.66 13.48 5.05
N HIS A 29 3.00 13.98 6.25
CA HIS A 29 2.14 14.84 7.06
C HIS A 29 0.74 14.26 7.28
N TRP A 30 0.64 12.95 7.46
CA TRP A 30 -0.61 12.26 7.74
C TRP A 30 -1.00 12.38 9.22
N ASP A 31 -2.28 12.16 9.53
CA ASP A 31 -2.80 12.19 10.91
C ASP A 31 -2.18 11.06 11.76
N PRO A 32 -1.39 11.38 12.80
CA PRO A 32 -0.80 10.37 13.69
C PRO A 32 -1.84 9.57 14.47
N ALA A 33 -3.04 10.12 14.70
CA ALA A 33 -4.09 9.40 15.42
C ALA A 33 -4.62 8.20 14.62
N VAL A 34 -4.54 8.22 13.28
CA VAL A 34 -4.85 7.06 12.44
C VAL A 34 -3.87 5.92 12.72
N LEU A 35 -2.56 6.22 12.78
CA LEU A 35 -1.53 5.22 13.09
C LEU A 35 -1.67 4.67 14.51
N GLU A 36 -2.02 5.51 15.49
CA GLU A 36 -2.30 5.05 16.85
C GLU A 36 -3.47 4.05 16.84
N ARG A 37 -4.59 4.39 16.20
CA ARG A 37 -5.76 3.49 16.09
C ARG A 37 -5.40 2.19 15.39
N PHE A 38 -4.68 2.25 14.27
CA PHE A 38 -4.18 1.08 13.55
C PHE A 38 -3.35 0.16 14.45
N ARG A 39 -2.42 0.72 15.24
CA ARG A 39 -1.56 -0.06 16.16
C ARG A 39 -2.30 -0.63 17.36
N ARG A 40 -3.37 0.03 17.81
CA ARG A 40 -4.18 -0.40 18.96
C ARG A 40 -5.20 -1.46 18.60
N ASP A 41 -5.48 -1.66 17.31
CA ASP A 41 -6.38 -2.72 16.87
C ASP A 41 -5.86 -4.10 17.34
N PRO A 42 -6.69 -4.94 17.99
CA PRO A 42 -6.24 -6.19 18.57
C PRO A 42 -5.63 -7.17 17.56
N PHE A 43 -6.15 -7.18 16.32
CA PHE A 43 -5.59 -8.02 15.27
C PHE A 43 -4.19 -7.53 14.92
N VAL A 44 -4.03 -6.23 14.63
CA VAL A 44 -2.71 -5.65 14.27
C VAL A 44 -1.69 -5.80 15.38
N ALA A 45 -2.08 -5.51 16.64
CA ALA A 45 -1.20 -5.60 17.80
C ALA A 45 -0.73 -7.04 18.09
N GLY A 46 -1.59 -8.03 17.82
CA GLY A 46 -1.29 -9.45 18.02
C GLY A 46 -0.63 -10.13 16.82
N PHE A 47 -0.60 -9.49 15.65
CA PHE A 47 -0.14 -10.11 14.42
C PHE A 47 1.38 -10.30 14.40
N ARG A 48 1.83 -11.51 14.09
CA ARG A 48 3.27 -11.84 14.02
C ARG A 48 3.69 -12.04 12.57
N GLY A 49 4.70 -11.28 12.16
CA GLY A 49 5.20 -11.28 10.79
C GLY A 49 4.57 -10.17 9.94
N ALA A 50 4.90 -10.18 8.64
CA ALA A 50 4.39 -9.21 7.69
C ALA A 50 2.94 -9.51 7.31
N ILE A 51 2.04 -8.53 7.47
CA ILE A 51 0.62 -8.67 7.15
C ILE A 51 0.42 -9.06 5.67
N ASP A 52 1.21 -8.49 4.76
CA ASP A 52 1.16 -8.85 3.34
C ASP A 52 1.65 -10.26 3.01
N ASN A 53 2.25 -10.99 3.96
CA ASN A 53 2.76 -12.33 3.71
C ASN A 53 1.81 -13.40 4.23
N THR A 54 1.31 -13.24 5.46
CA THR A 54 0.63 -14.31 6.20
C THR A 54 -0.85 -14.04 6.49
N ALA A 55 -1.35 -12.81 6.29
CA ALA A 55 -2.76 -12.53 6.52
C ALA A 55 -3.64 -13.16 5.44
N THR A 56 -4.78 -13.68 5.86
CA THR A 56 -5.87 -14.16 5.01
C THR A 56 -6.63 -12.99 4.38
N THR A 57 -7.41 -13.26 3.32
CA THR A 57 -8.22 -12.22 2.67
C THR A 57 -9.19 -11.54 3.64
N SER A 58 -9.88 -12.30 4.50
CA SER A 58 -10.81 -11.73 5.48
C SER A 58 -10.11 -10.87 6.53
N GLU A 59 -8.89 -11.22 6.92
CA GLU A 59 -8.09 -10.39 7.82
C GLU A 59 -7.64 -9.10 7.14
N LEU A 60 -7.28 -9.16 5.85
CA LEU A 60 -6.97 -7.98 5.06
C LEU A 60 -8.20 -7.07 4.85
N GLU A 61 -9.41 -7.64 4.74
CA GLU A 61 -10.66 -6.87 4.67
C GLU A 61 -10.90 -6.12 5.98
N HIS A 62 -10.63 -6.75 7.14
CA HIS A 62 -10.64 -6.07 8.43
C HIS A 62 -9.62 -4.93 8.46
N VAL A 63 -8.37 -5.20 8.09
CA VAL A 63 -7.29 -4.19 8.06
C VAL A 63 -7.62 -3.01 7.14
N ALA A 64 -8.33 -3.25 6.03
CA ALA A 64 -8.74 -2.20 5.11
C ALA A 64 -9.64 -1.15 5.80
N THR A 65 -10.39 -1.53 6.83
CA THR A 65 -11.23 -0.59 7.60
C THR A 65 -10.43 0.35 8.50
N LEU A 66 -9.15 0.02 8.77
CA LEU A 66 -8.27 0.78 9.66
C LEU A 66 -7.42 1.82 8.91
N ILE A 67 -7.30 1.68 7.59
CA ILE A 67 -6.42 2.49 6.74
C ILE A 67 -7.29 3.41 5.86
N PRO A 68 -7.13 4.74 5.97
CA PRO A 68 -7.85 5.66 5.10
C PRO A 68 -7.52 5.42 3.63
N SER A 69 -8.54 5.44 2.77
CA SER A 69 -8.40 5.15 1.34
C SER A 69 -7.40 6.09 0.64
N GLU A 70 -7.29 7.33 1.11
CA GLU A 70 -6.37 8.33 0.59
C GLU A 70 -4.90 7.96 0.80
N TRP A 71 -4.56 7.16 1.82
CA TRP A 71 -3.18 6.67 2.00
C TRP A 71 -2.80 5.63 0.94
N LEU A 72 -3.80 4.99 0.33
CA LEU A 72 -3.62 4.04 -0.78
C LEU A 72 -3.63 4.72 -2.16
N ALA A 73 -3.94 6.02 -2.23
CA ALA A 73 -4.13 6.73 -3.50
C ALA A 73 -2.86 6.86 -4.35
N ALA A 74 -1.68 6.70 -3.74
CA ALA A 74 -0.40 6.69 -4.46
C ALA A 74 -0.11 5.34 -5.15
N ALA A 75 -0.93 4.30 -4.93
CA ALA A 75 -0.78 3.04 -5.64
C ALA A 75 -1.17 3.20 -7.12
N GLY A 76 -0.33 2.69 -8.02
CA GLY A 76 -0.66 2.56 -9.44
C GLY A 76 -1.74 1.49 -9.63
N LEU A 77 -3.00 1.90 -9.70
CA LEU A 77 -4.16 1.02 -9.88
C LEU A 77 -4.93 1.42 -11.13
N GLY A 78 -5.56 0.44 -11.78
CA GLY A 78 -6.36 0.64 -12.98
C GLY A 78 -5.71 0.05 -14.23
N THR A 79 -5.92 0.73 -15.35
CA THR A 79 -5.33 0.41 -16.65
C THR A 79 -3.84 0.73 -16.69
N PRO A 80 -3.08 0.14 -17.64
CA PRO A 80 -1.68 0.48 -17.83
C PRO A 80 -1.41 1.98 -18.04
N ALA A 81 -2.31 2.67 -18.76
CA ALA A 81 -2.24 4.12 -18.95
C ALA A 81 -2.43 4.88 -17.63
N GLU A 82 -3.45 4.55 -16.83
CA GLU A 82 -3.68 5.17 -15.52
C GLU A 82 -2.50 4.95 -14.56
N CYS A 83 -1.88 3.76 -14.59
CA CYS A 83 -0.66 3.48 -13.83
C CYS A 83 0.53 4.31 -14.31
N ALA A 84 0.71 4.50 -15.62
CA ALA A 84 1.77 5.33 -16.17
C ALA A 84 1.56 6.80 -15.79
N ASP A 85 0.33 7.32 -15.89
CA ASP A 85 -0.04 8.66 -15.46
C ASP A 85 0.22 8.87 -13.97
N ALA A 86 -0.05 7.89 -13.12
CA ALA A 86 0.25 7.95 -11.70
C ALA A 86 1.75 8.09 -11.40
N VAL A 87 2.61 7.43 -12.20
CA VAL A 87 4.07 7.57 -12.10
C VAL A 87 4.53 8.94 -12.58
N LEU A 88 4.02 9.40 -13.74
CA LEU A 88 4.35 10.71 -14.30
C LEU A 88 3.95 11.85 -13.35
N ARG A 89 2.79 11.72 -12.70
CA ARG A 89 2.32 12.68 -11.70
C ARG A 89 3.30 12.85 -10.54
N GLN A 90 4.05 11.81 -10.14
CA GLN A 90 5.07 11.98 -9.09
C GLN A 90 6.21 12.90 -9.56
N MET A 91 6.58 12.82 -10.84
CA MET A 91 7.59 13.69 -11.43
C MET A 91 7.08 15.14 -11.50
N ASP A 92 5.80 15.34 -11.85
CA ASP A 92 5.16 16.67 -11.83
C ASP A 92 5.14 17.30 -10.43
N LEU A 93 5.11 16.47 -9.38
CA LEU A 93 5.21 16.91 -7.99
C LEU A 93 6.66 17.23 -7.57
N GLY A 94 7.63 17.09 -8.47
CA GLY A 94 9.04 17.42 -8.25
C GLY A 94 9.92 16.25 -7.84
N ALA A 95 9.44 15.00 -7.95
CA ALA A 95 10.31 13.85 -7.73
C ALA A 95 11.32 13.71 -8.90
N ASP A 96 12.59 13.47 -8.58
CA ASP A 96 13.61 13.13 -9.59
C ASP A 96 13.50 11.66 -10.06
N SER A 97 12.95 10.79 -9.20
CA SER A 97 12.79 9.37 -9.50
C SER A 97 11.64 8.75 -8.69
N VAL A 98 11.07 7.66 -9.21
CA VAL A 98 10.01 6.89 -8.56
C VAL A 98 10.50 5.48 -8.29
N ILE A 99 10.31 5.02 -7.05
CA ILE A 99 10.58 3.63 -6.65
C ILE A 99 9.24 2.91 -6.54
N ILE A 100 9.06 1.87 -7.35
CA ILE A 100 7.86 1.03 -7.35
C ILE A 100 8.18 -0.28 -6.65
N HIS A 101 7.24 -0.77 -5.85
CA HIS A 101 7.35 -2.09 -5.24
C HIS A 101 7.56 -3.16 -6.33
N GLY A 102 8.53 -4.05 -6.10
CA GLY A 102 8.92 -5.05 -7.08
C GLY A 102 7.77 -5.98 -7.48
N ALA A 103 7.69 -6.26 -8.77
CA ALA A 103 6.85 -7.30 -9.36
C ALA A 103 7.75 -8.15 -10.28
N THR A 104 7.41 -9.43 -10.42
CA THR A 104 8.16 -10.30 -11.33
C THR A 104 7.96 -9.87 -12.78
N PRO A 105 8.89 -10.21 -13.71
CA PRO A 105 8.73 -9.88 -15.12
C PRO A 105 7.39 -10.38 -15.70
N ALA A 106 6.93 -11.55 -15.29
CA ALA A 106 5.65 -12.10 -15.73
C ALA A 106 4.44 -11.28 -15.24
N GLU A 107 4.51 -10.73 -14.03
CA GLU A 107 3.45 -9.86 -13.49
C GLU A 107 3.43 -8.49 -14.17
N LEU A 108 4.57 -7.99 -14.65
CA LEU A 108 4.68 -6.71 -15.35
C LEU A 108 4.45 -6.80 -16.86
N ALA A 109 4.57 -7.99 -17.47
CA ALA A 109 4.42 -8.16 -18.91
C ALA A 109 3.14 -7.52 -19.50
N PRO A 110 1.95 -7.62 -18.85
CA PRO A 110 0.74 -6.96 -19.36
C PRO A 110 0.85 -5.43 -19.43
N MET A 111 1.66 -4.80 -18.58
CA MET A 111 1.85 -3.35 -18.60
C MET A 111 2.75 -2.89 -19.76
N VAL A 112 3.71 -3.72 -20.16
CA VAL A 112 4.66 -3.41 -21.25
C VAL A 112 4.04 -3.65 -22.63
N HIS A 113 3.11 -4.60 -22.73
CA HIS A 113 2.43 -4.96 -23.98
C HIS A 113 1.10 -4.23 -24.21
N ALA A 114 0.76 -3.28 -23.34
CA ALA A 114 -0.50 -2.54 -23.36
C ALA A 114 -0.58 -1.50 -24.49
#